data_AF-N1V638-F1
#
_entry.id   AF-N1V638-F1
#
_cell.length_a   1.000
_cell.length_b   1.000
_cell.length_c   1.000
_cell.angle_alpha   90.00
_cell.angle_beta   90.00
_cell.angle_gamma   90.00
#
_symmetry.space_group_name_H-M   'P 1'
#
loop_
_entity.id
_entity.type
_entity.pdbx_description
1 polymer ?
#
loop_
_entity_poly.entity_id
_entity_poly.type
_entity_poly.pdbx_seq_one_letter_code
_entity_poly.pdbx_strand_id
1 'polypeptide(L)'
;MRLSSRMPRSASGRTTTVRTAALVASAVVVLGFVPLPAAVAAPADGLPVVSARGLSLPLSPSAPTDREIEAAKGDAEAAQELVDRIEEQLRTATADLETARYEATELQNTYSVALLEQQERQAELDDARGKAAQAKEYFESVKGQVGQLAGELYRNGGVNPVVTSLLDSSTAGDVLYRASTLDALAANRSQTLDSAAQAAALWAEWELYVSQAEEAAADASVAASAAEAEAKAASEAQESLIARQEEQRRDLLAHLADLRGTSVKEENRRIAALEEAERERQLEALIEESERQAAAGVQQQAAAPAA
;
A
#
# COMPACT_ATOMS: atom_id res chain seq x y z
N MET A 1 -20.49 -60.68 21.81
CA MET A 1 -20.17 -61.48 23.02
C MET A 1 -18.66 -61.76 23.00
N ARG A 2 -17.94 -61.35 24.06
CA ARG A 2 -16.49 -61.54 24.35
C ARG A 2 -15.53 -60.68 23.48
N LEU A 3 -14.95 -59.56 23.95
CA LEU A 3 -14.02 -59.28 25.07
C LEU A 3 -12.69 -60.06 25.08
N SER A 4 -11.64 -59.31 25.42
CA SER A 4 -10.25 -59.66 25.80
C SER A 4 -9.23 -59.81 24.67
N SER A 5 -8.28 -58.88 24.47
CA SER A 5 -7.19 -58.36 25.35
C SER A 5 -5.84 -59.02 25.04
N ARG A 6 -4.86 -58.20 24.63
CA ARG A 6 -3.45 -58.25 25.07
C ARG A 6 -2.61 -57.17 24.36
N MET A 7 -2.33 -56.11 25.11
CA MET A 7 -1.00 -55.49 25.19
C MET A 7 -0.29 -56.12 26.42
N PRO A 8 1.05 -56.06 26.61
CA PRO A 8 1.82 -54.80 26.62
C PRO A 8 3.34 -54.84 26.32
N ARG A 9 3.93 -53.64 26.45
CA ARG A 9 5.35 -53.24 26.64
C ARG A 9 6.21 -53.13 25.37
N SER A 10 7.18 -52.22 25.24
CA SER A 10 7.62 -50.97 25.90
C SER A 10 9.02 -50.70 25.36
N ALA A 11 9.30 -49.55 24.76
CA ALA A 11 10.62 -48.88 24.73
C ALA A 11 10.44 -47.54 23.99
N SER A 12 10.45 -46.42 24.71
CA SER A 12 11.61 -45.51 24.86
C SER A 12 11.69 -44.57 23.64
N GLY A 13 11.41 -43.27 23.71
CA GLY A 13 11.56 -42.31 24.79
C GLY A 13 12.43 -41.18 24.26
N ARG A 14 11.90 -39.94 24.24
CA ARG A 14 12.59 -38.63 24.36
C ARG A 14 11.61 -37.51 23.99
N THR A 15 10.73 -37.20 24.92
CA THR A 15 10.11 -35.88 25.06
C THR A 15 11.03 -35.04 25.93
N THR A 16 11.49 -33.90 25.40
CA THR A 16 12.25 -32.93 26.19
C THR A 16 11.27 -31.90 26.73
N THR A 17 10.77 -32.15 27.94
CA THR A 17 10.22 -31.15 28.84
C THR A 17 11.38 -30.33 29.41
N VAL A 18 11.38 -29.01 29.19
CA VAL A 18 12.17 -28.10 30.03
C VAL A 18 11.25 -27.50 31.08
N ARG A 19 11.61 -27.75 32.32
CA ARG A 19 10.92 -27.37 33.55
C ARG A 19 10.93 -25.86 33.75
N THR A 20 9.81 -25.42 34.30
CA THR A 20 9.66 -24.29 35.20
C THR A 20 10.82 -24.13 36.18
N ALA A 21 11.39 -22.93 36.24
CA ALA A 21 12.09 -22.40 37.40
C ALA A 21 11.48 -21.03 37.70
N ALA A 22 10.68 -20.98 38.77
CA ALA A 22 10.28 -19.74 39.40
C ALA A 22 11.47 -19.20 40.19
N LEU A 23 11.83 -17.94 39.95
CA LEU A 23 12.70 -17.15 40.81
C LEU A 23 12.11 -15.75 40.91
N VAL A 24 11.55 -15.46 42.08
CA VAL A 24 11.19 -14.11 42.52
C VAL A 24 12.49 -13.38 42.86
N ALA A 25 12.76 -12.25 42.19
CA ALA A 25 13.72 -11.26 42.66
C ALA A 25 13.49 -9.90 41.96
N SER A 26 13.00 -8.96 42.76
CA SER A 26 13.23 -7.51 42.81
C SER A 26 13.56 -6.70 41.54
N ALA A 27 12.79 -5.61 41.42
CA ALA A 27 12.92 -4.49 40.51
C ALA A 27 14.33 -3.86 40.43
N VAL A 28 14.81 -3.68 39.20
CA VAL A 28 15.58 -2.51 38.75
C VAL A 28 15.21 -2.30 37.28
N VAL A 29 14.37 -1.30 36.98
CA VAL A 29 14.16 -0.85 35.60
C VAL A 29 15.39 0.00 35.24
N VAL A 30 16.36 -0.63 34.60
CA VAL A 30 17.41 0.08 33.88
C VAL A 30 16.77 0.53 32.57
N LEU A 31 16.45 1.82 32.47
CA LEU A 31 16.06 2.47 31.23
C LEU A 31 17.29 2.50 30.32
N GLY A 32 17.46 1.42 29.56
CA GLY A 32 18.44 1.33 28.49
C GLY A 32 18.09 2.35 27.41
N PHE A 33 19.00 3.28 27.19
CA PHE A 33 19.03 4.16 26.04
C PHE A 33 19.15 3.29 24.78
N VAL A 34 18.03 2.92 24.18
CA VAL A 34 18.00 2.34 22.84
C VAL A 34 18.21 3.53 21.89
N PRO A 35 19.25 3.53 21.05
CA PRO A 35 19.40 4.57 20.05
C PRO A 35 18.16 4.55 19.17
N LEU A 36 17.48 5.70 19.08
CA LEU A 36 16.48 5.97 18.06
C LEU A 36 17.04 5.48 16.73
N PRO A 37 16.37 4.58 15.98
CA PRO A 37 16.66 4.50 14.57
C PRO A 37 16.38 5.90 14.03
N ALA A 38 17.39 6.51 13.42
CA ALA A 38 17.19 7.72 12.63
C ALA A 38 16.01 7.42 11.70
N ALA A 39 14.88 8.07 11.97
CA ALA A 39 13.76 8.06 11.06
C ALA A 39 14.31 8.63 9.77
N VAL A 40 14.56 7.74 8.83
CA VAL A 40 14.69 8.10 7.42
C VAL A 40 13.35 8.75 7.14
N ALA A 41 13.34 10.09 7.16
CA ALA A 41 12.30 10.87 6.54
C ALA A 41 12.30 10.40 5.09
N ALA A 42 11.42 9.46 4.77
CA ALA A 42 11.12 9.10 3.41
C ALA A 42 10.73 10.42 2.73
N PRO A 43 11.38 10.80 1.62
CA PRO A 43 11.01 12.02 0.93
C PRO A 43 9.53 11.94 0.59
N ALA A 44 8.79 13.00 0.94
CA ALA A 44 7.41 13.24 0.53
C ALA A 44 7.31 13.54 -0.98
N ASP A 45 8.07 12.80 -1.79
CA ASP A 45 8.05 12.87 -3.25
C ASP A 45 7.08 11.82 -3.77
N GLY A 46 5.93 12.31 -4.23
CA GLY A 46 5.06 11.59 -5.15
C GLY A 46 3.93 10.82 -4.48
N LEU A 47 2.98 11.53 -3.87
CA LEU A 47 1.60 11.02 -3.86
C LEU A 47 1.22 10.70 -5.32
N PRO A 48 0.79 9.47 -5.65
CA PRO A 48 0.30 9.17 -6.99
C PRO A 48 -0.91 10.06 -7.23
N VAL A 49 -0.78 10.98 -8.18
CA VAL A 49 -1.90 11.79 -8.65
C VAL A 49 -2.89 10.82 -9.31
N VAL A 50 -3.96 10.48 -8.60
CA VAL A 50 -5.12 9.78 -9.16
C VAL A 50 -5.78 10.75 -10.13
N SER A 51 -5.36 10.68 -11.38
CA SER A 51 -6.01 11.39 -12.47
C SER A 51 -7.25 10.59 -12.82
N ALA A 52 -8.43 11.16 -12.55
CA ALA A 52 -9.71 10.61 -12.97
C ALA A 52 -9.75 10.44 -14.49
N ARG A 53 -9.33 9.28 -14.96
CA ARG A 53 -9.40 8.88 -16.37
C ARG A 53 -10.74 8.21 -16.56
N GLY A 54 -11.74 9.01 -16.94
CA GLY A 54 -13.01 8.47 -17.38
C GLY A 54 -12.81 7.64 -18.64
N LEU A 55 -13.26 6.38 -18.62
CA LEU A 55 -13.29 5.52 -19.79
C LEU A 55 -14.11 6.22 -20.89
N SER A 56 -13.47 6.56 -22.01
CA SER A 56 -14.17 7.10 -23.17
C SER A 56 -14.62 5.93 -24.03
N LEU A 57 -15.93 5.69 -24.06
CA LEU A 57 -16.50 4.66 -24.92
C LEU A 57 -16.41 5.13 -26.38
N PRO A 58 -15.76 4.36 -27.27
CA PRO A 58 -15.75 4.70 -28.69
C PRO A 58 -17.18 4.65 -29.25
N LEU A 59 -17.52 5.65 -30.06
CA LEU A 59 -18.76 5.66 -30.84
C LEU A 59 -18.60 4.67 -32.00
N SER A 60 -19.33 3.56 -31.98
CA SER A 60 -19.30 2.59 -33.08
C SER A 60 -19.78 3.25 -34.39
N PRO A 61 -19.08 3.06 -35.53
CA PRO A 61 -19.57 3.52 -36.83
C PRO A 61 -20.90 2.86 -37.17
N SER A 62 -21.79 3.57 -37.88
CA SER A 62 -23.11 3.07 -38.25
C SER A 62 -23.02 1.77 -39.07
N ALA A 63 -23.79 0.76 -38.65
CA ALA A 63 -23.91 -0.51 -39.36
C ALA A 63 -24.50 -0.31 -40.77
N PRO A 64 -24.12 -1.14 -41.76
CA PRO A 64 -24.76 -1.15 -43.08
C PRO A 64 -26.27 -1.41 -42.94
N THR A 65 -27.06 -0.70 -43.74
CA THR A 65 -28.52 -0.84 -43.74
C THR A 65 -28.97 -1.94 -44.71
N ASP A 66 -30.13 -2.56 -44.43
CA ASP A 66 -30.72 -3.60 -45.29
C ASP A 66 -30.88 -3.15 -46.75
N ARG A 67 -31.13 -1.86 -46.99
CA ARG A 67 -31.19 -1.29 -48.35
C ARG A 67 -29.83 -1.28 -49.06
N GLU A 68 -28.75 -0.99 -48.34
CA GLU A 68 -27.40 -1.00 -48.89
C GLU A 68 -27.00 -2.44 -49.24
N ILE A 69 -27.39 -3.42 -48.42
CA ILE A 69 -27.15 -4.84 -48.66
C ILE A 69 -27.91 -5.33 -49.91
N GLU A 70 -29.20 -5.04 -50.01
CA GLU A 70 -30.01 -5.42 -51.18
C GLU A 70 -29.55 -4.73 -52.47
N ALA A 71 -29.11 -3.47 -52.39
CA ALA A 71 -28.55 -2.76 -53.54
C ALA A 71 -27.21 -3.38 -54.00
N ALA A 72 -26.38 -3.85 -53.06
CA ALA A 72 -25.08 -4.44 -53.34
C ALA A 72 -25.16 -5.88 -53.86
N LYS A 73 -26.22 -6.65 -53.56
CA LYS A 73 -26.37 -8.04 -54.07
C LYS A 73 -26.32 -8.18 -55.59
N GLY A 74 -26.65 -7.11 -56.33
CA GLY A 74 -26.60 -7.08 -57.78
C GLY A 74 -25.24 -6.68 -58.38
N ASP A 75 -24.29 -6.24 -57.54
CA ASP A 75 -23.00 -5.68 -57.95
C ASP A 75 -21.86 -6.30 -57.11
N ALA A 76 -21.00 -7.08 -57.77
CA ALA A 76 -19.92 -7.79 -57.10
C ALA A 76 -18.89 -6.85 -56.43
N GLU A 77 -18.67 -5.66 -56.98
CA GLU A 77 -17.73 -4.67 -56.42
C GLU A 77 -18.33 -4.05 -55.16
N ALA A 78 -19.60 -3.62 -55.22
CA ALA A 78 -20.32 -3.07 -54.07
C ALA A 78 -20.50 -4.09 -52.93
N ALA A 79 -20.74 -5.37 -53.26
CA ALA A 79 -20.83 -6.43 -52.27
C ALA A 79 -19.49 -6.65 -51.56
N GLN A 80 -18.37 -6.59 -52.29
CA GLN A 80 -17.04 -6.73 -51.71
C GLN A 80 -16.69 -5.54 -50.81
N GLU A 81 -17.01 -4.30 -51.20
CA GLU A 81 -16.80 -3.12 -50.35
C GLU A 81 -17.58 -3.20 -49.03
N LEU A 82 -18.82 -3.67 -49.05
CA LEU A 82 -19.62 -3.86 -47.83
C LEU A 82 -19.04 -4.95 -46.93
N VAL A 83 -18.58 -6.05 -47.52
CA VAL A 83 -17.91 -7.13 -46.79
C VAL A 83 -16.66 -6.61 -46.09
N ASP A 84 -15.80 -5.89 -46.79
CA ASP A 84 -14.56 -5.33 -46.23
C ASP A 84 -14.86 -4.34 -45.09
N ARG A 85 -15.90 -3.51 -45.26
CA ARG A 85 -16.37 -2.60 -44.21
C ARG A 85 -16.90 -3.34 -42.98
N ILE A 86 -17.66 -4.42 -43.16
CA ILE A 86 -18.17 -5.21 -42.02
C ILE A 86 -17.01 -5.91 -41.28
N GLU A 87 -16.04 -6.47 -42.02
CA GLU A 87 -14.86 -7.10 -41.42
C GLU A 87 -14.00 -6.08 -40.64
N GLU A 88 -13.85 -4.86 -41.14
CA GLU A 88 -13.22 -3.75 -40.43
C GLU A 88 -13.95 -3.39 -39.14
N GLN A 89 -15.29 -3.32 -39.17
CA GLN A 89 -16.10 -3.04 -37.99
C GLN A 89 -15.95 -4.13 -36.93
N LEU A 90 -15.94 -5.40 -37.33
CA LEU A 90 -15.72 -6.53 -36.42
C LEU A 90 -14.33 -6.47 -35.77
N ARG A 91 -13.29 -6.19 -36.55
CA ARG A 91 -11.92 -6.06 -36.04
C ARG A 91 -11.78 -4.87 -35.08
N THR A 92 -12.36 -3.72 -35.42
CA THR A 92 -12.37 -2.53 -34.55
C THR A 92 -13.07 -2.84 -33.22
N ALA A 93 -14.25 -3.48 -33.27
CA ALA A 93 -14.98 -3.87 -32.07
C ALA A 93 -14.14 -4.79 -31.16
N THR A 94 -13.49 -5.82 -31.72
CA THR A 94 -12.62 -6.72 -30.95
C THR A 94 -11.47 -5.94 -30.28
N ALA A 95 -10.82 -5.01 -30.98
CA ALA A 95 -9.76 -4.16 -30.41
C ALA A 95 -10.26 -3.22 -29.30
N ASP A 96 -11.44 -2.61 -29.47
CA ASP A 96 -12.07 -1.75 -28.45
C ASP A 96 -12.33 -2.53 -27.15
N LEU A 97 -12.77 -3.79 -27.26
CA LEU A 97 -13.08 -4.64 -26.11
C LEU A 97 -11.81 -5.17 -25.43
N GLU A 98 -10.74 -5.44 -26.16
CA GLU A 98 -9.42 -5.71 -25.58
C GLU A 98 -8.87 -4.50 -24.82
N THR A 99 -9.01 -3.29 -25.39
CA THR A 99 -8.61 -2.04 -24.75
C THR A 99 -9.39 -1.81 -23.45
N ALA A 100 -10.72 -1.94 -23.49
CA ALA A 100 -11.56 -1.78 -22.31
C ALA A 100 -11.24 -2.82 -21.21
N ARG A 101 -10.93 -4.07 -21.59
CA ARG A 101 -10.49 -5.11 -20.65
C ARG A 101 -9.16 -4.77 -20.00
N TYR A 102 -8.22 -4.25 -20.77
CA TYR A 102 -6.93 -3.81 -20.26
C TYR A 102 -7.10 -2.66 -19.26
N GLU A 103 -7.85 -1.62 -19.62
CA GLU A 103 -8.12 -0.46 -18.75
C GLU A 103 -8.84 -0.85 -17.45
N ALA A 104 -9.85 -1.73 -17.53
CA ALA A 104 -10.53 -2.23 -16.34
C ALA A 104 -9.59 -3.02 -15.41
N THR A 105 -8.68 -3.82 -15.98
CA THR A 105 -7.67 -4.55 -15.21
C THR A 105 -6.66 -3.60 -14.56
N GLU A 106 -6.21 -2.58 -15.28
CA GLU A 106 -5.31 -1.55 -14.77
C GLU A 106 -5.94 -0.81 -13.59
N LEU A 107 -7.20 -0.38 -13.73
CA LEU A 107 -7.91 0.33 -12.66
C LEU A 107 -8.18 -0.56 -11.45
N GLN A 108 -8.48 -1.85 -11.65
CA GLN A 108 -8.60 -2.81 -10.55
C GLN A 108 -7.26 -3.02 -9.81
N ASN A 109 -6.13 -2.99 -10.52
CA ASN A 109 -4.82 -3.05 -9.90
C ASN A 109 -4.52 -1.75 -9.12
N THR A 110 -4.83 -0.58 -9.70
CA THR A 110 -4.71 0.72 -9.02
C THR A 110 -5.51 0.74 -7.71
N TYR A 111 -6.74 0.23 -7.72
CA TYR A 111 -7.53 0.08 -6.50
C TYR A 111 -6.86 -0.84 -5.48
N SER A 112 -6.33 -1.98 -5.92
CA SER A 112 -5.65 -2.93 -5.03
C SER A 112 -4.40 -2.32 -4.36
N VAL A 113 -3.63 -1.53 -5.12
CA VAL A 113 -2.47 -0.79 -4.59
C VAL A 113 -2.92 0.29 -3.61
N ALA A 114 -3.95 1.06 -3.94
CA ALA A 114 -4.47 2.10 -3.05
C ALA A 114 -5.01 1.53 -1.73
N LEU A 115 -5.63 0.34 -1.77
CA LEU A 115 -6.10 -0.36 -0.58
C LEU A 115 -4.95 -0.86 0.31
N LEU A 116 -3.81 -1.24 -0.28
CA LEU A 116 -2.61 -1.61 0.48
C LEU A 116 -2.01 -0.37 1.16
N GLU A 117 -1.84 0.73 0.41
CA GLU A 117 -1.35 2.01 0.95
C GLU A 117 -2.23 2.49 2.11
N GLN A 118 -3.56 2.42 1.95
CA GLN A 118 -4.49 2.77 3.02
C GLN A 118 -4.25 1.95 4.30
N GLN A 119 -4.04 0.64 4.16
CA GLN A 119 -3.75 -0.24 5.31
C GLN A 119 -2.41 0.10 5.95
N GLU A 120 -1.38 0.37 5.15
CA GLU A 120 -0.06 0.76 5.64
C GLU A 120 -0.12 2.08 6.41
N ARG A 121 -0.77 3.11 5.87
CA ARG A 121 -0.96 4.41 6.55
C ARG A 121 -1.77 4.29 7.83
N GLN A 122 -2.79 3.44 7.85
CA GLN A 122 -3.56 3.20 9.06
C GLN A 122 -2.71 2.52 10.14
N ALA A 123 -1.86 1.55 9.76
CA ALA A 123 -0.94 0.91 10.69
C ALA A 123 0.13 1.88 11.23
N GLU A 124 0.67 2.76 10.37
CA GLU A 124 1.59 3.83 10.78
C GLU A 124 0.95 4.79 11.77
N LEU A 125 -0.31 5.18 11.53
CA LEU A 125 -1.08 6.01 12.46
C LEU A 125 -1.29 5.34 13.82
N ASP A 126 -1.63 4.05 13.84
CA ASP A 126 -1.84 3.32 15.08
C ASP A 126 -0.54 3.17 15.88
N ASP A 127 0.59 2.91 15.21
CA ASP A 127 1.92 2.92 15.84
C ASP A 127 2.30 4.30 16.38
N ALA A 128 2.08 5.37 15.59
CA ALA A 128 2.31 6.75 16.00
C ALA A 128 1.53 7.11 17.28
N ARG A 129 0.24 6.75 17.33
CA ARG A 129 -0.61 6.95 18.51
C ARG A 129 -0.11 6.16 19.71
N GLY A 130 0.33 4.92 19.50
CA GLY A 130 0.95 4.10 20.55
C GLY A 130 2.20 4.74 21.15
N LYS A 131 3.08 5.30 20.31
CA LYS A 131 4.31 5.98 20.74
C LYS A 131 4.02 7.33 21.39
N ALA A 132 3.06 8.09 20.87
CA ALA A 132 2.60 9.33 21.49
C ALA A 132 2.03 9.10 22.90
N ALA A 133 1.26 8.02 23.09
CA ALA A 133 0.74 7.65 24.40
C ALA A 133 1.87 7.33 25.39
N GLN A 134 2.88 6.56 24.97
CA GLN A 134 4.06 6.26 25.81
C GLN A 134 4.86 7.52 26.15
N ALA A 135 5.06 8.42 25.18
CA ALA A 135 5.76 9.69 25.39
C ALA A 135 4.99 10.58 26.38
N LYS A 136 3.66 10.61 26.29
CA LYS A 136 2.79 11.34 27.22
C LYS A 136 2.87 10.78 28.64
N GLU A 137 2.84 9.46 28.81
CA GLU A 137 3.00 8.83 30.13
C GLU A 137 4.36 9.17 30.76
N TYR A 138 5.43 9.12 29.96
CA TYR A 138 6.76 9.52 30.41
C TYR A 138 6.81 10.99 30.81
N PHE A 139 6.24 11.88 29.99
CA PHE A 139 6.14 13.31 30.29
C PHE A 139 5.37 13.59 31.59
N GLU A 140 4.20 12.98 31.80
CA GLU A 140 3.43 13.16 33.03
C GLU A 140 4.17 12.63 34.27
N SER A 141 4.92 11.52 34.12
CA SER A 141 5.79 11.00 35.19
C SER A 141 6.88 11.99 35.59
N VAL A 142 7.62 12.53 34.62
CA VAL A 142 8.70 13.50 34.88
C VAL A 142 8.14 14.83 35.40
N LYS A 143 7.01 15.29 34.86
CA LYS A 143 6.29 16.47 35.36
C LYS A 143 5.85 16.31 36.81
N GLY A 144 5.45 15.09 37.22
CA GLY A 144 5.21 14.76 38.62
C GLY A 144 6.43 14.95 39.52
N GLN A 145 7.62 14.52 39.07
CA GLN A 145 8.88 14.71 39.80
C GLN A 145 9.25 16.19 39.93
N VAL A 146 9.08 16.97 38.87
CA VAL A 146 9.26 18.44 38.91
C VAL A 146 8.28 19.09 39.90
N GLY A 147 7.02 18.64 39.92
CA GLY A 147 6.02 19.11 40.87
C GLY A 147 6.36 18.80 42.33
N GLN A 148 6.90 17.61 42.61
CA GLN A 148 7.41 17.24 43.93
C GLN A 148 8.58 18.14 44.34
N LEU A 149 9.56 18.35 43.45
CA LEU A 149 10.69 19.24 43.68
C LEU A 149 10.23 20.68 43.99
N ALA A 150 9.27 21.21 43.21
CA ALA A 150 8.70 22.53 43.43
C ALA A 150 7.96 22.62 44.78
N GLY A 151 7.20 21.57 45.13
CA GLY A 151 6.49 21.47 46.42
C GLY A 151 7.44 21.42 47.62
N GLU A 152 8.52 20.65 47.53
CA GLU A 152 9.58 20.62 48.54
C GLU A 152 10.24 21.99 48.68
N LEU A 153 10.56 22.66 47.58
CA LEU A 153 11.17 23.99 47.60
C LEU A 153 10.25 25.02 48.27
N TYR A 154 8.95 24.98 47.95
CA TYR A 154 7.93 25.86 48.53
C TYR A 154 7.75 25.64 50.03
N ARG A 155 7.57 24.38 50.47
CA ARG A 155 7.36 24.05 51.89
C ARG A 155 8.56 24.39 52.77
N ASN A 156 9.76 24.30 52.21
CA ASN A 156 11.00 24.61 52.92
C ASN A 156 11.44 26.09 52.74
N GLY A 157 10.61 26.95 52.12
CA GLY A 157 10.90 28.38 51.97
C GLY A 157 12.17 28.67 51.15
N GLY A 158 12.54 27.78 50.23
CA GLY A 158 13.77 27.87 49.44
C GLY A 158 15.03 27.33 50.15
N VAL A 159 14.98 27.00 51.44
CA VAL A 159 16.12 26.49 52.22
C VAL A 159 15.84 25.05 52.65
N ASN A 160 16.50 24.09 51.99
CA ASN A 160 16.31 22.67 52.32
C ASN A 160 16.77 22.40 53.78
N PRO A 161 15.95 21.82 54.66
CA PRO A 161 16.30 21.54 56.05
C PRO A 161 17.51 20.60 56.19
N VAL A 162 17.78 19.76 55.19
CA VAL A 162 19.02 18.97 55.09
C VAL A 162 20.23 19.88 54.94
N VAL A 163 20.13 20.98 54.19
CA VAL A 163 21.17 22.00 54.05
C VAL A 163 21.36 22.77 55.34
N THR A 164 20.26 23.15 56.02
CA THR A 164 20.34 23.78 57.35
C THR A 164 21.01 22.85 58.38
N SER A 165 20.62 21.58 58.42
CA SER A 165 21.22 20.57 59.30
C SER A 165 22.68 20.24 58.95
N LEU A 166 23.05 20.30 57.66
CA LEU A 166 24.43 20.14 57.21
C LEU A 166 25.27 21.37 57.57
N LEU A 167 24.71 22.58 57.66
CA LEU A 167 25.46 23.78 58.03
C LEU A 167 25.72 23.89 59.54
N ASP A 168 24.87 23.29 60.37
CA ASP A 168 24.99 23.33 61.85
C ASP A 168 26.05 22.37 62.46
N SER A 169 26.55 21.35 61.74
CA SER A 169 27.62 20.49 62.26
C SER A 169 29.01 21.12 62.06
N SER A 170 29.99 20.90 62.95
CA SER A 170 31.21 21.74 63.04
C SER A 170 32.56 21.02 62.83
N THR A 171 32.60 19.81 62.25
CA THR A 171 33.88 19.07 62.06
C THR A 171 34.46 19.20 60.63
N ALA A 172 35.79 19.34 60.51
CA ALA A 172 36.47 19.66 59.25
C ALA A 172 36.36 18.57 58.15
N GLY A 173 36.21 17.29 58.53
CA GLY A 173 35.95 16.19 57.58
C GLY A 173 34.58 16.28 56.90
N ASP A 174 33.64 17.03 57.49
CA ASP A 174 32.29 17.18 56.97
C ASP A 174 32.20 18.17 55.80
N VAL A 175 33.19 19.05 55.59
CA VAL A 175 33.10 20.11 54.56
C VAL A 175 33.14 19.52 53.15
N LEU A 176 34.05 18.58 52.87
CA LEU A 176 34.13 17.90 51.58
C LEU A 176 32.88 17.02 51.33
N TYR A 177 32.40 16.34 52.37
CA TYR A 177 31.17 15.53 52.30
C TYR A 177 29.91 16.37 52.05
N ARG A 178 29.82 17.57 52.65
CA ARG A 178 28.74 18.55 52.38
C ARG A 178 28.80 19.06 50.95
N ALA A 179 29.98 19.45 50.49
CA ALA A 179 30.18 19.93 49.13
C ALA A 179 29.76 18.87 48.10
N SER A 180 30.18 17.61 48.28
CA SER A 180 29.77 16.51 47.40
C SER A 180 28.26 16.20 47.47
N THR A 181 27.65 16.32 48.65
CA THR A 181 26.19 16.09 48.81
C THR A 181 25.38 17.20 48.14
N LEU A 182 25.80 18.46 48.28
CA LEU A 182 25.16 19.60 47.62
C LEU A 182 25.33 19.55 46.11
N ASP A 183 26.51 19.14 45.63
CA ASP A 183 26.79 18.94 44.22
C ASP A 183 25.91 17.82 43.64
N ALA A 184 25.83 16.67 44.30
CA ALA A 184 24.95 15.57 43.89
C ALA A 184 23.46 15.98 43.87
N LEU A 185 23.01 16.78 44.84
CA LEU A 185 21.64 17.29 44.88
C LEU A 185 21.37 18.29 43.75
N ALA A 186 22.29 19.22 43.48
CA ALA A 186 22.18 20.18 42.39
C ALA A 186 22.19 19.46 41.03
N ALA A 187 23.08 18.49 40.84
CA ALA A 187 23.15 17.66 39.66
C ALA A 187 21.84 16.87 39.45
N ASN A 188 21.28 16.28 40.51
CA ASN A 188 20.00 15.55 40.42
C ASN A 188 18.85 16.47 40.01
N ARG A 189 18.77 17.69 40.55
CA ARG A 189 17.73 18.67 40.19
C ARG A 189 17.88 19.16 38.75
N SER A 190 19.11 19.45 38.31
CA SER A 190 19.38 19.79 36.91
C SER A 190 18.90 18.65 36.00
N GLN A 191 19.30 17.42 36.33
CA GLN A 191 18.89 16.23 35.57
C GLN A 191 17.36 16.09 35.50
N THR A 192 16.62 16.35 36.59
CA THR A 192 15.15 16.30 36.57
C THR A 192 14.56 17.35 35.62
N LEU A 193 15.08 18.58 35.62
CA LEU A 193 14.60 19.64 34.73
C LEU A 193 14.98 19.36 33.27
N ASP A 194 16.19 18.87 33.02
CA ASP A 194 16.66 18.49 31.69
C ASP A 194 15.85 17.31 31.14
N SER A 195 15.55 16.31 31.97
CA SER A 195 14.66 15.20 31.61
C SER A 195 13.24 15.69 31.33
N ALA A 196 12.75 16.70 32.05
CA ALA A 196 11.41 17.26 31.83
C ALA A 196 11.32 17.99 30.49
N ALA A 197 12.33 18.79 30.16
CA ALA A 197 12.42 19.46 28.86
C ALA A 197 12.48 18.45 27.71
N GLN A 198 13.31 17.40 27.85
CA GLN A 198 13.41 16.32 26.86
C GLN A 198 12.09 15.54 26.70
N ALA A 199 11.42 15.21 27.82
CA ALA A 199 10.14 14.51 27.77
C ALA A 199 9.03 15.35 27.12
N ALA A 200 9.01 16.66 27.39
CA ALA A 200 8.08 17.59 26.76
C ALA A 200 8.31 17.70 25.25
N ALA A 201 9.57 17.82 24.82
CA ALA A 201 9.94 17.87 23.41
C ALA A 201 9.56 16.58 22.68
N LEU A 202 9.90 15.43 23.25
CA LEU A 202 9.56 14.12 22.70
C LEU A 202 8.04 13.95 22.54
N TRP A 203 7.26 14.33 23.55
CA TRP A 203 5.80 14.26 23.46
C TRP A 203 5.25 15.17 22.35
N ALA A 204 5.73 16.42 22.27
CA ALA A 204 5.30 17.35 21.22
C ALA A 204 5.67 16.86 19.81
N GLU A 205 6.85 16.26 19.63
CA GLU A 205 7.26 15.64 18.36
C GLU A 205 6.33 14.49 17.96
N TRP A 206 5.96 13.63 18.90
CA TRP A 206 5.02 12.54 18.63
C TRP A 206 3.60 13.02 18.36
N GLU A 207 3.12 14.08 19.02
CA GLU A 207 1.81 14.67 18.70
C GLU A 207 1.79 15.23 17.28
N LEU A 208 2.86 15.91 16.88
CA LEU A 208 3.01 16.41 15.51
C LEU A 208 3.05 15.24 14.50
N TYR A 209 3.77 14.16 14.80
CA TYR A 209 3.82 12.99 13.95
C TYR A 209 2.47 12.28 13.84
N VAL A 210 1.71 12.18 14.93
CA VAL A 210 0.32 11.66 14.89
C VAL A 210 -0.54 12.51 13.96
N SER A 211 -0.48 13.84 14.07
CA SER A 211 -1.27 14.72 13.18
C SER A 211 -0.93 14.50 11.71
N GLN A 212 0.34 14.31 11.37
CA GLN A 212 0.76 14.03 9.98
C GLN A 212 0.30 12.64 9.52
N ALA A 213 0.40 11.63 10.40
CA ALA A 213 -0.08 10.28 10.09
C ALA A 213 -1.60 10.22 9.93
N GLU A 214 -2.35 11.05 10.68
CA GLU A 214 -3.81 11.19 10.52
C GLU A 214 -4.19 11.77 9.16
N GLU A 215 -3.49 12.81 8.71
CA GLU A 215 -3.67 13.40 7.39
C GLU A 215 -3.33 12.39 6.28
N ALA A 216 -2.17 11.72 6.37
CA ALA A 216 -1.76 10.70 5.40
C ALA A 216 -2.73 9.51 5.33
N ALA A 217 -3.26 9.04 6.47
CA ALA A 217 -4.26 7.98 6.50
C ALA A 217 -5.60 8.42 5.91
N ALA A 218 -6.02 9.67 6.14
CA ALA A 218 -7.22 10.24 5.55
C ALA A 218 -7.09 10.36 4.03
N ASP A 219 -5.96 10.88 3.54
CA ASP A 219 -5.66 11.02 2.12
C ASP A 219 -5.63 9.66 1.42
N ALA A 220 -4.97 8.67 2.00
CA ALA A 220 -4.94 7.31 1.47
C ALA A 220 -6.34 6.67 1.43
N SER A 221 -7.19 6.95 2.43
CA SER A 221 -8.59 6.50 2.44
C SER A 221 -9.42 7.14 1.32
N VAL A 222 -9.21 8.43 1.02
CA VAL A 222 -9.87 9.13 -0.09
C VAL A 222 -9.39 8.56 -1.42
N ALA A 223 -8.08 8.35 -1.58
CA ALA A 223 -7.49 7.78 -2.79
C ALA A 223 -8.02 6.36 -3.06
N ALA A 224 -8.08 5.49 -2.05
CA ALA A 224 -8.65 4.15 -2.18
C ALA A 224 -10.12 4.17 -2.60
N SER A 225 -10.92 5.07 -2.03
CA SER A 225 -12.33 5.23 -2.38
C SER A 225 -12.52 5.75 -3.81
N ALA A 226 -11.68 6.68 -4.25
CA ALA A 226 -11.70 7.17 -5.63
C ALA A 226 -11.32 6.06 -6.62
N ALA A 227 -10.25 5.32 -6.34
CA ALA A 227 -9.82 4.20 -7.17
C ALA A 227 -10.86 3.07 -7.24
N GLU A 228 -11.58 2.79 -6.15
CA GLU A 228 -12.70 1.84 -6.15
C GLU A 228 -13.81 2.28 -7.10
N ALA A 229 -14.20 3.56 -7.03
CA ALA A 229 -15.23 4.12 -7.89
C ALA A 229 -14.85 4.05 -9.38
N GLU A 230 -13.59 4.35 -9.71
CA GLU A 230 -13.07 4.26 -11.07
C GLU A 230 -13.02 2.80 -11.58
N ALA A 231 -12.51 1.88 -10.78
CA ALA A 231 -12.47 0.45 -11.13
C ALA A 231 -13.88 -0.13 -11.36
N LYS A 232 -14.85 0.28 -10.53
CA LYS A 232 -16.26 -0.11 -10.70
C LYS A 232 -16.86 0.47 -11.98
N ALA A 233 -16.66 1.77 -12.22
CA ALA A 233 -17.16 2.42 -13.44
C ALA A 233 -16.58 1.78 -14.71
N ALA A 234 -15.28 1.43 -14.69
CA ALA A 234 -14.63 0.73 -15.79
C ALA A 234 -15.21 -0.67 -16.02
N SER A 235 -15.47 -1.42 -14.94
CA SER A 235 -16.10 -2.74 -15.02
C SER A 235 -17.52 -2.66 -15.62
N GLU A 236 -18.33 -1.70 -15.17
CA GLU A 236 -19.69 -1.47 -15.69
C GLU A 236 -19.67 -1.03 -17.17
N ALA A 237 -18.70 -0.18 -17.54
CA ALA A 237 -18.51 0.25 -18.92
C ALA A 237 -18.07 -0.92 -19.83
N GLN A 238 -17.18 -1.78 -19.34
CA GLN A 238 -16.74 -2.99 -20.05
C GLN A 238 -17.92 -3.96 -20.25
N GLU A 239 -18.72 -4.23 -19.23
CA GLU A 239 -19.92 -5.07 -19.33
C GLU A 239 -20.91 -4.52 -20.36
N SER A 240 -21.14 -3.20 -20.32
CA SER A 240 -22.01 -2.51 -21.29
C SER A 240 -21.47 -2.60 -22.72
N LEU A 241 -20.15 -2.51 -22.89
CA LEU A 241 -19.49 -2.65 -24.19
C LEU A 241 -19.62 -4.07 -24.73
N ILE A 242 -19.38 -5.08 -23.89
CA ILE A 242 -19.57 -6.50 -24.26
C ILE A 242 -21.00 -6.73 -24.75
N ALA A 243 -22.01 -6.28 -24.00
CA ALA A 243 -23.40 -6.47 -24.38
C ALA A 243 -23.74 -5.81 -25.75
N ARG A 244 -23.28 -4.57 -25.98
CA ARG A 244 -23.47 -3.87 -27.25
C ARG A 244 -22.75 -4.56 -28.41
N GLN A 245 -21.51 -5.00 -28.19
CA GLN A 245 -20.73 -5.66 -29.24
C GLN A 245 -21.26 -7.05 -29.58
N GLU A 246 -21.80 -7.79 -28.60
CA GLU A 246 -22.44 -9.09 -28.86
C GLU A 246 -23.68 -8.93 -29.74
N GLU A 247 -24.44 -7.85 -29.58
CA GLU A 247 -25.58 -7.52 -30.45
C GLU A 247 -25.10 -7.13 -31.85
N GLN A 248 -24.18 -6.17 -31.95
CA GLN A 248 -23.62 -5.73 -33.24
C GLN A 248 -22.96 -6.87 -34.02
N ARG A 249 -22.19 -7.73 -33.34
CA ARG A 249 -21.54 -8.89 -33.99
C ARG A 249 -22.57 -9.85 -34.57
N ARG A 250 -23.70 -10.08 -33.89
CA ARG A 250 -24.78 -10.94 -34.40
C ARG A 250 -25.35 -10.39 -35.71
N ASP A 251 -25.63 -9.10 -35.77
CA ASP A 251 -26.19 -8.46 -36.96
C ASP A 251 -25.19 -8.42 -38.11
N LEU A 252 -23.94 -8.05 -37.84
CA LEU A 252 -22.86 -8.00 -38.84
C LEU A 252 -22.56 -9.39 -39.44
N LEU A 253 -22.57 -10.44 -38.63
CA LEU A 253 -22.42 -11.81 -39.13
C LEU A 253 -23.62 -12.29 -39.95
N ALA A 254 -24.83 -11.84 -39.63
CA ALA A 254 -26.01 -12.11 -40.45
C ALA A 254 -25.92 -11.42 -41.82
N HIS A 255 -25.48 -10.16 -41.85
CA HIS A 255 -25.25 -9.41 -43.09
C HIS A 255 -24.14 -10.03 -43.95
N LEU A 256 -23.02 -10.45 -43.36
CA LEU A 256 -21.97 -11.16 -44.11
C LEU A 256 -22.45 -12.49 -44.69
N ALA A 257 -23.20 -13.27 -43.91
CA ALA A 257 -23.78 -14.54 -44.36
C ALA A 257 -24.71 -14.33 -45.57
N ASP A 258 -25.54 -13.29 -45.52
CA ASP A 258 -26.48 -12.92 -46.59
C ASP A 258 -25.76 -12.41 -47.85
N LEU A 259 -24.74 -11.54 -47.71
CA LEU A 259 -23.93 -11.03 -48.83
C LEU A 259 -23.13 -12.15 -49.53
N ARG A 260 -22.63 -13.13 -48.78
CA ARG A 260 -21.80 -14.22 -49.31
C ARG A 260 -22.56 -15.50 -49.64
N GLY A 261 -23.87 -15.57 -49.34
CA GLY A 261 -24.66 -16.79 -49.49
C GLY A 261 -24.15 -17.96 -48.64
N THR A 262 -23.62 -17.68 -47.45
CA THR A 262 -23.11 -18.68 -46.50
C THR A 262 -23.98 -18.74 -45.24
N SER A 263 -23.66 -19.62 -44.29
CA SER A 263 -24.32 -19.61 -42.98
C SER A 263 -23.58 -18.71 -41.97
N VAL A 264 -24.32 -18.07 -41.05
CA VAL A 264 -23.77 -17.28 -39.93
C VAL A 264 -22.71 -18.05 -39.15
N LYS A 265 -22.89 -19.37 -38.99
CA LYS A 265 -21.95 -20.25 -38.28
C LYS A 265 -20.63 -20.40 -39.03
N GLU A 266 -20.64 -20.46 -40.35
CA GLU A 266 -19.44 -20.54 -41.17
C GLU A 266 -18.69 -19.22 -41.16
N GLU A 267 -19.40 -18.10 -41.33
CA GLU A 267 -18.79 -16.78 -41.26
C GLU A 267 -18.18 -16.52 -39.88
N ASN A 268 -18.87 -16.88 -38.79
CA ASN A 268 -18.31 -16.72 -37.45
C ASN A 268 -17.00 -17.51 -37.25
N ARG A 269 -16.90 -18.73 -37.81
CA ARG A 269 -15.64 -19.49 -37.77
C ARG A 269 -14.54 -18.83 -38.58
N ARG A 270 -14.89 -18.26 -39.73
CA ARG A 270 -13.92 -17.56 -40.60
C ARG A 270 -13.39 -16.31 -39.92
N ILE A 271 -14.28 -15.47 -39.38
CA ILE A 271 -13.90 -14.27 -38.63
C ILE A 271 -13.05 -14.64 -37.41
N ALA A 272 -13.45 -15.65 -36.63
CA ALA A 272 -12.67 -16.09 -35.47
C ALA A 272 -11.25 -16.57 -35.85
N ALA A 273 -11.10 -17.25 -36.99
CA ALA A 273 -9.78 -17.66 -37.48
C ALA A 273 -8.92 -16.47 -37.92
N LEU A 274 -9.52 -15.44 -38.53
CA LEU A 274 -8.83 -14.20 -38.88
C LEU A 274 -8.40 -13.42 -37.63
N GLU A 275 -9.27 -13.34 -36.63
CA GLU A 275 -8.99 -12.68 -35.35
C GLU A 275 -7.86 -13.38 -34.58
N GLU A 276 -7.79 -14.72 -34.58
CA GLU A 276 -6.67 -15.45 -33.99
C GLU A 276 -5.36 -15.21 -34.75
N ALA A 277 -5.38 -15.29 -36.09
CA ALA A 277 -4.19 -15.06 -36.90
C ALA A 277 -3.66 -13.62 -36.81
N GLU A 278 -4.52 -12.63 -36.56
CA GLU A 278 -4.11 -11.26 -36.25
C GLU A 278 -3.47 -11.18 -34.86
N ARG A 279 -4.07 -11.79 -33.84
CA ARG A 279 -3.51 -11.84 -32.49
C ARG A 279 -2.13 -12.51 -32.45
N GLU A 280 -1.95 -13.64 -33.14
CA GLU A 280 -0.64 -14.31 -33.25
C GLU A 280 0.41 -13.39 -33.88
N ARG A 281 0.07 -12.68 -34.96
CA ARG A 281 0.98 -11.72 -35.61
C ARG A 281 1.35 -10.56 -34.70
N GLN A 282 0.40 -10.04 -33.93
CA GLN A 282 0.66 -8.97 -32.96
C GLN A 282 1.58 -9.44 -31.84
N LEU A 283 1.38 -10.65 -31.32
CA LEU A 283 2.25 -11.24 -30.30
C LEU A 283 3.68 -11.43 -30.82
N GLU A 284 3.84 -11.93 -32.05
CA GLU A 284 5.16 -12.10 -32.65
C GLU A 284 5.87 -10.76 -32.89
N ALA A 285 5.13 -9.73 -33.33
CA ALA A 285 5.68 -8.38 -33.46
C ALA A 285 6.16 -7.81 -32.11
N LEU A 286 5.42 -8.03 -31.01
CA LEU A 286 5.82 -7.62 -29.67
C LEU A 286 7.08 -8.34 -29.19
N ILE A 287 7.20 -9.65 -29.49
CA ILE A 287 8.40 -10.43 -29.17
C ILE A 287 9.60 -9.86 -29.91
N GLU A 288 9.50 -9.65 -31.23
CA GLU A 288 10.58 -9.07 -32.03
C GLU A 288 10.98 -7.67 -31.54
N GLU A 289 10.01 -6.84 -31.15
CA GLU A 289 10.30 -5.52 -30.61
C GLU A 289 11.06 -5.62 -29.29
N SER A 290 10.65 -6.51 -28.39
CA SER A 290 11.34 -6.74 -27.11
C SER A 290 12.79 -7.24 -27.32
N GLU A 291 13.01 -8.11 -28.31
CA GLU A 291 14.35 -8.59 -28.67
C GLU A 291 15.22 -7.48 -29.23
N ARG A 292 14.66 -6.61 -30.08
CA ARG A 292 15.36 -5.44 -30.61
C ARG A 292 15.74 -4.46 -29.49
N GLN A 293 14.83 -4.21 -28.55
CA GLN A 293 15.09 -3.34 -27.39
C GLN A 293 16.18 -3.95 -26.47
N ALA A 294 16.14 -5.26 -26.24
CA ALA A 294 17.17 -5.97 -25.47
C ALA A 294 18.55 -5.89 -26.15
N ALA A 295 18.63 -6.11 -27.47
CA ALA A 295 19.87 -5.99 -28.23
C ALA A 295 20.43 -4.55 -28.23
N ALA A 296 19.55 -3.54 -28.32
CA ALA A 296 19.94 -2.13 -28.23
C ALA A 296 20.46 -1.75 -26.84
N GLY A 297 19.84 -2.27 -25.76
CA GLY A 297 20.31 -2.07 -24.38
C GLY A 297 21.69 -2.68 -24.12
N VAL A 298 21.97 -3.86 -24.68
CA VAL A 298 23.30 -4.51 -24.60
C VAL A 298 24.35 -3.72 -25.38
N GLN A 299 24.00 -3.15 -26.54
CA GLN A 299 24.91 -2.30 -27.31
C GLN A 299 25.19 -0.95 -26.63
N GLN A 300 24.22 -0.36 -25.93
CA GLN A 300 24.45 0.85 -25.12
C GLN A 300 25.33 0.58 -23.90
N GLN A 301 25.21 -0.58 -23.25
CA GLN A 301 26.11 -0.99 -22.16
C GLN A 301 27.53 -1.33 -22.64
N ALA A 302 27.69 -1.89 -23.85
CA ALA A 302 29.00 -2.16 -24.44
C ALA A 302 29.72 -0.91 -24.97
N ALA A 303 28.99 0.17 -25.25
CA ALA A 303 29.52 1.45 -25.73
C ALA A 303 29.81 2.47 -24.61
N ALA A 304 29.47 2.15 -23.35
CA ALA A 304 29.84 2.99 -22.21
C ALA A 304 31.37 2.89 -21.98
N PRO A 305 32.12 4.00 -22.08
CA PRO A 305 33.56 3.97 -21.80
C PRO A 305 33.75 3.70 -20.30
N ALA A 306 34.63 2.74 -19.99
CA ALA A 306 35.12 2.56 -18.63
C ALA A 306 35.81 3.85 -18.18
N ALA A 307 35.18 4.57 -17.24
CA ALA A 307 35.71 5.75 -16.57
C ALA A 307 36.28 5.38 -15.21
#